data_AF-A0A8T3XP63-F1
#
_entry.id   AF-A0A8T3XP63-F1
#
_cell.length_a   1.000
_cell.length_b   1.000
_cell.length_c   1.000
_cell.angle_alpha   90.00
_cell.angle_beta   90.00
_cell.angle_gamma   90.00
#
_symmetry.space_group_name_H-M   'P 1'
#
loop_
_entity.id
_entity.type
_entity.pdbx_description
1 polymer ?
#
loop_
_entity_poly.entity_id
_entity_poly.type
_entity_poly.pdbx_seq_one_letter_code
_entity_poly.pdbx_strand_id
1 'polypeptide(L)'
;MLDENTSVNELLMLSTNLIQDANFDEALRYYYYIQKVAEKNAIPEDLIQFYENYRDSIVLYLAIQECFVLVHKNEMDLLKEKLDFIYFEKRTLFSRLNYEKLIKYFDEHYHYLLGYYMYNFYKNRFLREFENIYYFMHAGWTEKAAAHYNTHLLKYYNKLAKYGNHQARNTLYNAIINLNRELKLTSFKQQAYSEIAGYTFKSIKRERRKEIIEHVPRKLKTVETIKFHKKPFKKLHELIKENKADEALNLYNKLLYQNI
;
A
#
# COMPACT_ATOMS: atom_id res chain seq x y z
N MET A 1 -15.08 -38.08 -22.76
CA MET A 1 -16.32 -37.73 -23.49
C MET A 1 -17.47 -38.10 -22.58
N LEU A 2 -18.39 -37.17 -22.31
CA LEU A 2 -19.61 -37.47 -21.54
C LEU A 2 -20.57 -38.24 -22.46
N ASP A 3 -21.12 -39.33 -21.94
CA ASP A 3 -22.10 -40.15 -22.65
C ASP A 3 -23.37 -39.31 -22.85
N GLU A 4 -23.99 -39.33 -24.04
CA GLU A 4 -25.15 -38.50 -24.38
C GLU A 4 -26.40 -38.83 -23.53
N ASN A 5 -26.31 -39.87 -22.69
CA ASN A 5 -27.35 -40.35 -21.78
C ASN A 5 -27.18 -39.91 -20.31
N THR A 6 -26.11 -39.21 -19.92
CA THR A 6 -25.99 -38.74 -18.52
C THR A 6 -27.02 -37.65 -18.26
N SER A 7 -27.94 -37.92 -17.34
CA SER A 7 -29.01 -36.98 -17.00
C SER A 7 -28.45 -35.73 -16.30
N VAL A 8 -29.12 -34.58 -16.46
CA VAL A 8 -28.78 -33.33 -15.75
C VAL A 8 -28.68 -33.53 -14.25
N ASN A 9 -29.50 -34.43 -13.72
CA ASN A 9 -29.52 -34.80 -12.30
C ASN A 9 -28.21 -35.47 -11.87
N GLU A 10 -27.72 -36.44 -12.65
CA GLU A 10 -26.44 -37.11 -12.37
C GLU A 10 -25.26 -36.14 -12.44
N LEU A 11 -25.28 -35.22 -13.41
CA LEU A 11 -24.25 -34.18 -13.54
C LEU A 11 -24.28 -33.17 -12.38
N LEU A 12 -25.47 -32.78 -11.93
CA LEU A 12 -25.64 -31.88 -10.79
C LEU A 12 -25.18 -32.55 -9.48
N MET A 13 -25.50 -33.83 -9.30
CA MET A 13 -25.00 -34.61 -8.16
C MET A 13 -23.48 -34.78 -8.19
N LEU A 14 -22.92 -35.17 -9.34
CA LEU A 14 -21.48 -35.35 -9.53
C LEU A 14 -20.73 -34.04 -9.24
N SER A 15 -21.18 -32.93 -9.83
CA SER A 15 -20.56 -31.62 -9.65
C SER A 15 -20.67 -31.12 -8.22
N THR A 16 -21.78 -31.38 -7.52
CA THR A 16 -21.93 -31.07 -6.10
C THR A 16 -20.93 -31.84 -5.23
N ASN A 17 -20.72 -33.14 -5.50
CA ASN A 17 -19.72 -33.93 -4.79
C ASN A 17 -18.29 -33.42 -5.05
N LEU A 18 -17.99 -33.03 -6.28
CA LEU A 18 -16.70 -32.41 -6.61
C LEU A 18 -16.47 -31.11 -5.83
N ILE A 19 -17.50 -30.27 -5.64
CA ILE A 19 -17.41 -29.08 -4.77
C ILE A 19 -17.14 -29.48 -3.31
N GLN A 20 -17.85 -30.48 -2.79
CA GLN A 20 -17.64 -30.96 -1.42
C GLN A 20 -16.22 -31.47 -1.19
N ASP A 21 -15.62 -32.06 -2.21
CA ASP A 21 -14.24 -32.56 -2.19
C ASP A 21 -13.17 -31.54 -2.57
N ALA A 22 -13.56 -30.28 -2.78
CA ALA A 22 -12.69 -29.18 -3.20
C ALA A 22 -12.02 -29.38 -4.58
N ASN A 23 -12.63 -30.19 -5.45
CA ASN A 23 -12.20 -30.39 -6.84
C ASN A 23 -12.85 -29.35 -7.77
N PHE A 24 -12.58 -28.07 -7.52
CA PHE A 24 -13.28 -26.94 -8.17
C PHE A 24 -13.06 -26.83 -9.67
N ASP A 25 -11.87 -27.14 -10.17
CA ASP A 25 -11.58 -27.09 -11.61
C ASP A 25 -12.39 -28.13 -12.40
N GLU A 26 -12.51 -29.33 -11.84
CA GLU A 26 -13.31 -30.38 -12.45
C GLU A 26 -14.80 -30.05 -12.32
N ALA A 27 -15.23 -29.52 -11.17
CA ALA A 27 -16.60 -29.01 -10.99
C ALA A 27 -16.93 -27.88 -11.99
N LEU A 28 -16.00 -26.96 -12.28
CA LEU A 28 -16.17 -25.87 -13.24
C LEU A 28 -16.35 -26.38 -14.69
N ARG A 29 -15.75 -27.51 -15.06
CA ARG A 29 -15.96 -28.10 -16.39
C ARG A 29 -17.41 -28.51 -16.62
N TYR A 30 -18.08 -29.03 -15.58
CA TYR A 30 -19.50 -29.38 -15.63
C TYR A 30 -20.41 -28.16 -15.64
N TYR A 31 -19.94 -27.01 -15.12
CA TYR A 31 -20.77 -25.81 -14.93
C TYR A 31 -21.35 -25.30 -16.25
N TYR A 32 -20.50 -25.15 -17.27
CA TYR A 32 -20.93 -24.68 -18.58
C TYR A 32 -21.91 -25.62 -19.27
N TYR A 33 -21.78 -26.93 -19.05
CA TYR A 33 -22.70 -27.91 -19.60
C TYR A 33 -24.05 -27.81 -18.91
N ILE A 34 -24.07 -27.83 -17.57
CA ILE A 34 -25.29 -27.74 -16.77
C ILE A 34 -26.02 -26.42 -17.05
N GLN A 35 -25.30 -25.30 -17.14
CA GLN A 35 -25.87 -23.99 -17.46
C GLN A 35 -26.58 -24.00 -18.83
N LYS A 36 -25.93 -24.49 -19.88
CA LYS A 36 -26.53 -24.57 -21.23
C LYS A 36 -27.78 -25.45 -21.26
N VAL A 37 -27.82 -26.50 -20.44
CA VAL A 37 -28.99 -27.36 -20.35
C VAL A 37 -30.10 -26.67 -19.55
N ALA A 38 -29.78 -25.99 -18.45
CA ALA A 38 -30.72 -25.21 -17.65
C ALA A 38 -31.37 -24.05 -18.42
N GLU A 39 -30.64 -23.46 -19.37
CA GLU A 39 -31.16 -22.42 -20.27
C GLU A 39 -32.19 -22.96 -21.28
N LYS A 40 -32.09 -24.25 -21.64
CA LYS A 40 -32.96 -24.90 -22.64
C LYS A 40 -34.10 -25.70 -22.03
N ASN A 41 -33.85 -26.30 -20.86
CA ASN A 41 -34.77 -27.16 -20.13
C ASN A 41 -34.90 -26.60 -18.72
N ALA A 42 -36.13 -26.47 -18.22
CA ALA A 42 -36.35 -26.08 -16.83
C ALA A 42 -35.68 -27.11 -15.91
N ILE A 43 -34.89 -26.63 -14.94
CA ILE A 43 -34.38 -27.50 -13.88
C ILE A 43 -35.58 -27.97 -13.04
N PRO A 44 -35.68 -29.27 -12.73
CA PRO A 44 -36.72 -29.78 -11.84
C PRO A 44 -36.78 -28.99 -10.52
N GLU A 45 -37.99 -28.69 -10.05
CA GLU A 45 -38.21 -27.81 -8.90
C GLU A 45 -37.51 -28.31 -7.62
N ASP A 46 -37.42 -29.63 -7.45
CA ASP A 46 -36.73 -30.32 -6.36
C ASP A 46 -35.19 -30.16 -6.40
N LEU A 47 -34.62 -29.75 -7.54
CA LEU A 47 -33.18 -29.59 -7.74
C LEU A 47 -32.71 -28.14 -7.82
N ILE A 48 -33.62 -27.16 -7.82
CA ILE A 48 -33.29 -25.74 -7.93
C ILE A 48 -32.29 -25.32 -6.87
N GLN A 49 -32.52 -25.70 -5.61
CA GLN A 49 -31.64 -25.32 -4.50
C GLN A 49 -30.21 -25.88 -4.66
N PHE A 50 -30.08 -27.12 -5.15
CA PHE A 50 -28.77 -27.72 -5.41
C PHE A 50 -28.05 -27.01 -6.56
N TYR A 51 -28.77 -26.66 -7.62
CA TYR A 51 -28.22 -25.91 -8.74
C TYR A 51 -27.78 -24.50 -8.35
N GLU A 52 -28.59 -23.76 -7.59
CA GLU A 52 -28.23 -22.42 -7.11
C GLU A 52 -26.98 -22.45 -6.23
N ASN A 53 -26.94 -23.38 -5.27
CA ASN A 53 -25.79 -23.58 -4.39
C ASN A 53 -24.50 -23.92 -5.17
N TYR A 54 -24.62 -24.79 -6.18
CA TYR A 54 -23.52 -25.15 -7.06
C TYR A 54 -23.03 -23.94 -7.88
N ARG A 55 -23.96 -23.23 -8.54
CA ARG A 55 -23.67 -22.02 -9.32
C ARG A 55 -22.94 -20.98 -8.48
N ASP A 56 -23.48 -20.66 -7.31
CA ASP A 56 -22.92 -19.62 -6.43
C ASP A 56 -21.53 -20.01 -5.91
N SER A 57 -21.30 -21.31 -5.63
CA SER A 57 -19.97 -21.83 -5.26
C SER A 57 -18.96 -21.66 -6.39
N ILE A 58 -19.35 -21.95 -7.63
CA ILE A 58 -18.49 -21.77 -8.82
C ILE A 58 -18.21 -20.30 -9.09
N VAL A 59 -19.19 -19.41 -8.94
CA VAL A 59 -19.01 -17.96 -9.11
C VAL A 59 -17.99 -17.41 -8.11
N LEU A 60 -18.07 -17.81 -6.84
CA LEU A 60 -17.07 -17.43 -5.84
C LEU A 60 -15.68 -17.98 -6.18
N TYR A 61 -15.59 -19.22 -6.67
CA TYR A 61 -14.33 -19.81 -7.09
C TYR A 61 -13.66 -19.00 -8.20
N LEU A 62 -14.42 -18.64 -9.24
CA LEU A 62 -13.94 -17.79 -10.33
C LEU A 62 -13.50 -16.41 -9.83
N ALA A 63 -14.24 -15.80 -8.91
CA ALA A 63 -13.85 -14.51 -8.34
C ALA A 63 -12.50 -14.56 -7.60
N ILE A 64 -12.21 -15.67 -6.89
CA ILE A 64 -10.88 -15.89 -6.30
C ILE A 64 -9.80 -16.01 -7.38
N GLN A 65 -10.05 -16.78 -8.45
CA GLN A 65 -9.10 -16.91 -9.56
C GLN A 65 -8.83 -15.57 -10.25
N GLU A 66 -9.86 -14.77 -10.46
CA GLU A 66 -9.73 -13.40 -10.98
C GLU A 66 -8.86 -12.54 -10.07
N CYS A 67 -9.02 -12.64 -8.74
CA CYS A 67 -8.17 -11.90 -7.80
C CYS A 67 -6.68 -12.25 -7.96
N PHE A 68 -6.33 -13.52 -8.17
CA PHE A 68 -4.94 -13.91 -8.45
C PHE A 68 -4.41 -13.25 -9.73
N VAL A 69 -5.21 -13.19 -10.79
CA VAL A 69 -4.86 -12.47 -12.03
C VAL A 69 -4.66 -10.98 -11.76
N LEU A 70 -5.56 -10.34 -10.99
CA LEU A 70 -5.48 -8.92 -10.65
C LEU A 70 -4.25 -8.60 -9.79
N VAL A 71 -3.85 -9.50 -8.90
CA VAL A 71 -2.58 -9.41 -8.15
C VAL A 71 -1.39 -9.37 -9.12
N HIS A 72 -1.36 -10.25 -10.12
CA HIS A 72 -0.28 -10.26 -11.12
C HIS A 72 -0.25 -9.00 -12.00
N LYS A 73 -1.43 -8.44 -12.32
CA LYS A 73 -1.56 -7.19 -13.08
C LYS A 73 -1.35 -5.92 -12.23
N ASN A 74 -1.25 -6.07 -10.91
CA ASN A 74 -1.17 -4.96 -9.95
C ASN A 74 -2.38 -3.99 -10.02
N GLU A 75 -3.56 -4.50 -10.35
CA GLU A 75 -4.81 -3.72 -10.46
C GLU A 75 -5.52 -3.64 -9.10
N MET A 76 -4.97 -2.82 -8.19
CA MET A 76 -5.39 -2.80 -6.77
C MET A 76 -6.83 -2.32 -6.53
N ASP A 77 -7.36 -1.41 -7.35
CA ASP A 77 -8.73 -0.92 -7.19
C ASP A 77 -9.75 -2.02 -7.55
N LEU A 78 -9.53 -2.72 -8.67
CA LEU A 78 -10.35 -3.87 -9.07
C LEU A 78 -10.21 -5.03 -8.08
N LEU A 79 -8.99 -5.28 -7.56
CA LEU A 79 -8.78 -6.29 -6.54
C LEU A 79 -9.59 -6.01 -5.28
N LYS A 80 -9.67 -4.74 -4.86
CA LYS A 80 -10.51 -4.33 -3.72
C LYS A 80 -11.98 -4.65 -3.99
N GLU A 81 -12.51 -4.26 -5.14
CA GLU A 81 -13.91 -4.51 -5.50
C GLU A 81 -14.24 -6.00 -5.51
N LYS A 82 -13.35 -6.83 -6.05
CA LYS A 82 -13.53 -8.28 -6.08
C LYS A 82 -13.44 -8.92 -4.70
N LEU A 83 -12.54 -8.45 -3.83
CA LEU A 83 -12.48 -8.90 -2.44
C LEU A 83 -13.75 -8.52 -1.66
N ASP A 84 -14.28 -7.31 -1.86
CA ASP A 84 -15.53 -6.87 -1.25
C ASP A 84 -16.69 -7.78 -1.71
N PHE A 85 -16.79 -8.05 -3.02
CA PHE A 85 -17.75 -9.01 -3.57
C PHE A 85 -17.65 -10.39 -2.91
N ILE A 86 -16.45 -10.98 -2.86
CA ILE A 86 -16.22 -12.30 -2.25
C ILE A 86 -16.67 -12.29 -0.78
N TYR A 87 -16.34 -11.24 -0.02
CA TYR A 87 -16.71 -11.13 1.38
C TYR A 87 -18.24 -11.17 1.59
N PHE A 88 -18.99 -10.42 0.77
CA PHE A 88 -20.45 -10.40 0.84
C PHE A 88 -21.08 -11.72 0.41
N GLU A 89 -20.68 -12.26 -0.74
CA GLU A 89 -21.27 -13.49 -1.29
C GLU A 89 -20.95 -14.71 -0.44
N LYS A 90 -19.72 -14.81 0.07
CA LYS A 90 -19.30 -15.89 0.98
C LYS A 90 -20.22 -15.98 2.20
N ARG A 91 -20.59 -14.83 2.79
CA ARG A 91 -21.46 -14.79 3.98
C ARG A 91 -22.85 -15.35 3.67
N THR A 92 -23.41 -15.00 2.51
CA THR A 92 -24.71 -15.50 2.06
C THR A 92 -24.65 -17.00 1.80
N LEU A 93 -23.66 -17.44 1.01
CA LEU A 93 -23.52 -18.84 0.62
C LEU A 93 -23.30 -19.77 1.82
N PHE A 94 -22.46 -19.38 2.77
CA PHE A 94 -22.08 -20.26 3.88
C PHE A 94 -23.13 -20.37 4.97
N SER A 95 -24.09 -19.44 5.00
CA SER A 95 -25.28 -19.59 5.85
C SER A 95 -26.22 -20.72 5.37
N ARG A 96 -26.05 -21.18 4.12
CA ARG A 96 -26.94 -22.13 3.44
C ARG A 96 -26.29 -23.49 3.17
N LEU A 97 -24.98 -23.63 3.38
CA LEU A 97 -24.19 -24.80 3.00
C LEU A 97 -23.48 -25.43 4.20
N ASN A 98 -23.36 -26.76 4.17
CA ASN A 98 -22.56 -27.53 5.12
C ASN A 98 -21.29 -28.08 4.44
N TYR A 99 -20.53 -27.20 3.76
CA TYR A 99 -19.35 -27.58 2.96
C TYR A 99 -18.05 -27.11 3.62
N GLU A 100 -17.59 -27.81 4.65
CA GLU A 100 -16.42 -27.40 5.43
C GLU A 100 -15.15 -27.21 4.58
N LYS A 101 -14.88 -28.09 3.60
CA LYS A 101 -13.72 -27.98 2.72
C LYS A 101 -13.79 -26.74 1.82
N LEU A 102 -14.98 -26.43 1.28
CA LEU A 102 -15.22 -25.23 0.47
C LEU A 102 -14.98 -23.97 1.30
N ILE A 103 -15.54 -23.93 2.50
CA ILE A 103 -15.40 -22.81 3.44
C ILE A 103 -13.93 -22.56 3.74
N LYS A 104 -13.21 -23.62 4.10
CA LYS A 104 -11.77 -23.56 4.39
C LYS A 104 -10.96 -23.06 3.19
N TYR A 105 -11.21 -23.59 2.00
CA TYR A 105 -10.52 -23.14 0.78
C TYR A 105 -10.71 -21.63 0.55
N PHE A 106 -11.96 -21.16 0.58
CA PHE A 106 -12.26 -19.75 0.37
C PHE A 106 -11.65 -18.87 1.46
N ASP A 107 -11.68 -19.31 2.72
CA ASP A 107 -11.05 -18.58 3.81
C ASP A 107 -9.56 -18.41 3.61
N GLU A 108 -8.83 -19.49 3.33
CA GLU A 108 -7.38 -19.44 3.13
C GLU A 108 -6.98 -18.49 1.99
N HIS A 109 -7.64 -18.62 0.84
CA HIS A 109 -7.30 -17.84 -0.35
C HIS A 109 -7.74 -16.37 -0.21
N TYR A 110 -8.93 -16.11 0.34
CA TYR A 110 -9.39 -14.74 0.62
C TYR A 110 -8.44 -14.01 1.58
N HIS A 111 -8.04 -14.65 2.69
CA HIS A 111 -7.14 -14.02 3.67
C HIS A 111 -5.76 -13.73 3.08
N TYR A 112 -5.25 -14.63 2.24
CA TYR A 112 -4.01 -14.39 1.50
C TYR A 112 -4.12 -13.16 0.60
N LEU A 113 -5.15 -13.10 -0.25
CA LEU A 113 -5.36 -12.01 -1.20
C LEU A 113 -5.62 -10.68 -0.50
N LEU A 114 -6.42 -10.69 0.58
CA LEU A 114 -6.64 -9.53 1.43
C LEU A 114 -5.33 -9.07 2.08
N GLY A 115 -4.51 -9.99 2.58
CA GLY A 115 -3.19 -9.67 3.12
C GLY A 115 -2.31 -8.96 2.10
N TYR A 116 -2.27 -9.46 0.86
CA TYR A 116 -1.54 -8.85 -0.24
C TYR A 116 -2.05 -7.43 -0.57
N TYR A 117 -3.36 -7.26 -0.71
CA TYR A 117 -3.99 -5.97 -0.97
C TYR A 117 -3.66 -4.97 0.15
N MET A 118 -3.87 -5.36 1.41
CA MET A 118 -3.61 -4.50 2.56
C MET A 118 -2.14 -4.10 2.65
N TYR A 119 -1.21 -5.03 2.39
CA TYR A 119 0.21 -4.72 2.35
C TYR A 119 0.53 -3.63 1.32
N ASN A 120 0.06 -3.76 0.07
CA ASN A 120 0.31 -2.78 -0.97
C ASN A 120 -0.35 -1.43 -0.70
N PHE A 121 -1.59 -1.44 -0.20
CA PHE A 121 -2.27 -0.22 0.23
C PHE A 121 -1.47 0.54 1.29
N TYR A 122 -1.05 -0.14 2.36
CA TYR A 122 -0.28 0.49 3.43
C TYR A 122 1.13 0.88 3.00
N LYS A 123 1.74 0.15 2.07
CA LYS A 123 3.05 0.49 1.49
C LYS A 123 2.97 1.84 0.78
N ASN A 124 1.97 2.01 -0.07
CA ASN A 124 1.75 3.26 -0.79
C ASN A 124 1.46 4.44 0.16
N ARG A 125 0.67 4.20 1.22
CA ARG A 125 0.41 5.23 2.24
C ARG A 125 1.67 5.58 3.03
N PHE A 126 2.44 4.58 3.44
CA PHE A 126 3.71 4.77 4.13
C PHE A 126 4.68 5.61 3.29
N LEU A 127 4.88 5.27 2.01
CA LEU A 127 5.79 6.00 1.13
C LEU A 127 5.38 7.47 0.97
N ARG A 128 4.08 7.76 0.79
CA ARG A 128 3.59 9.14 0.72
C ARG A 128 3.85 9.92 2.01
N GLU A 129 3.60 9.33 3.17
CA GLU A 129 3.90 10.01 4.45
C GLU A 129 5.40 10.21 4.63
N PHE A 130 6.22 9.24 4.22
CA PHE A 130 7.67 9.33 4.27
C PHE A 130 8.16 10.53 3.43
N GLU A 131 7.67 10.65 2.19
CA GLU A 131 7.96 11.79 1.30
C GLU A 131 7.49 13.13 1.90
N ASN A 132 6.29 13.17 2.50
CA ASN A 132 5.76 14.37 3.15
C ASN A 132 6.66 14.83 4.31
N ILE A 133 7.18 13.90 5.11
CA ILE A 133 8.07 14.22 6.23
C ILE A 133 9.36 14.85 5.71
N TYR A 134 9.99 14.27 4.68
CA TYR A 134 11.16 14.86 4.04
C TYR A 134 10.87 16.26 3.51
N TYR A 135 9.74 16.44 2.82
CA TYR A 135 9.32 17.76 2.34
C TYR A 135 9.22 18.78 3.48
N PHE A 136 8.58 18.42 4.60
CA PHE A 136 8.45 19.32 5.75
C PHE A 136 9.79 19.62 6.42
N MET A 137 10.69 18.65 6.52
CA MET A 137 12.05 18.87 7.03
C MET A 137 12.80 19.88 6.18
N HIS A 138 12.74 19.76 4.85
CA HIS A 138 13.41 20.68 3.93
C HIS A 138 12.78 22.08 3.90
N ALA A 139 11.46 22.17 4.04
CA ALA A 139 10.76 23.45 4.18
C ALA A 139 11.02 24.13 5.54
N GLY A 140 11.67 23.43 6.47
CA GLY A 140 11.95 23.90 7.82
C GLY A 140 10.78 23.78 8.79
N TRP A 141 9.70 23.10 8.42
CA TRP A 141 8.53 22.82 9.27
C TRP A 141 8.72 21.54 10.09
N THR A 142 9.75 21.51 10.93
CA THR A 142 10.17 20.32 11.68
C THR A 142 9.11 19.81 12.65
N GLU A 143 8.35 20.67 13.31
CA GLU A 143 7.23 20.26 14.18
C GLU A 143 6.16 19.50 13.40
N LYS A 144 5.83 19.96 12.19
CA LYS A 144 4.88 19.29 11.30
C LYS A 144 5.43 17.95 10.81
N ALA A 145 6.72 17.90 10.48
CA ALA A 145 7.42 16.67 10.11
C ALA A 145 7.38 15.62 11.25
N ALA A 146 7.66 16.06 12.48
CA ALA A 146 7.61 15.21 13.67
C ALA A 146 6.19 14.73 13.99
N ALA A 147 5.17 15.58 13.80
CA ALA A 147 3.77 15.19 13.94
C ALA A 147 3.42 14.07 12.95
N HIS A 148 3.69 14.26 11.65
CA HIS A 148 3.41 13.25 10.62
C HIS A 148 4.15 11.92 10.86
N TYR A 149 5.41 11.99 11.32
CA TYR A 149 6.17 10.81 11.70
C TYR A 149 5.44 10.02 12.80
N ASN A 150 5.06 10.69 13.89
CA ASN A 150 4.48 10.04 15.06
C ASN A 150 3.04 9.54 14.82
N THR A 151 2.21 10.30 14.11
CA THR A 151 0.77 9.99 13.95
C THR A 151 0.46 9.10 12.75
N HIS A 152 1.17 9.27 11.64
CA HIS A 152 0.81 8.66 10.37
C HIS A 152 1.83 7.61 9.93
N LEU A 153 3.11 7.93 9.91
CA LEU A 153 4.15 7.02 9.40
C LEU A 153 4.25 5.74 10.25
N LEU A 154 4.34 5.87 11.57
CA LEU A 154 4.40 4.72 12.48
C LEU A 154 3.13 3.85 12.42
N LYS A 155 1.96 4.48 12.25
CA LYS A 155 0.70 3.76 12.07
C LYS A 155 0.75 2.86 10.83
N TYR A 156 1.18 3.40 9.69
CA TYR A 156 1.28 2.61 8.46
C TYR A 156 2.39 1.57 8.51
N TYR A 157 3.51 1.86 9.19
CA TYR A 157 4.55 0.88 9.46
C TYR A 157 4.03 -0.32 10.26
N ASN A 158 3.32 -0.09 11.36
CA ASN A 158 2.76 -1.17 12.17
C ASN A 158 1.80 -2.05 11.36
N LYS A 159 1.01 -1.43 10.47
CA LYS A 159 0.15 -2.18 9.54
C LYS A 159 0.98 -2.98 8.53
N LEU A 160 2.02 -2.39 7.92
CA LEU A 160 2.93 -3.12 7.05
C LEU A 160 3.63 -4.29 7.75
N ALA A 161 4.02 -4.13 9.01
CA ALA A 161 4.65 -5.18 9.78
C ALA A 161 3.71 -6.37 10.04
N LYS A 162 2.40 -6.12 10.13
CA LYS A 162 1.38 -7.17 10.26
C LYS A 162 1.23 -8.00 8.98
N TYR A 163 1.29 -7.36 7.80
CA TYR A 163 1.00 -8.01 6.51
C TYR A 163 2.25 -8.39 5.69
N GLY A 164 3.43 -7.89 6.05
CA GLY A 164 4.68 -8.10 5.31
C GLY A 164 5.55 -9.26 5.83
N ASN A 165 6.45 -9.74 4.97
CA ASN A 165 7.48 -10.71 5.36
C ASN A 165 8.54 -10.10 6.32
N HIS A 166 9.28 -10.95 7.02
CA HIS A 166 10.28 -10.51 8.01
C HIS A 166 11.39 -9.62 7.43
N GLN A 167 11.81 -9.87 6.19
CA GLN A 167 12.89 -9.11 5.56
C GLN A 167 12.46 -7.67 5.20
N ALA A 168 11.26 -7.51 4.65
CA ALA A 168 10.68 -6.19 4.39
C ALA A 168 10.49 -5.39 5.69
N ARG A 169 10.13 -6.07 6.80
CA ARG A 169 10.02 -5.43 8.13
C ARG A 169 11.33 -4.82 8.60
N ASN A 170 12.44 -5.55 8.49
CA ASN A 170 13.75 -5.06 8.93
C ASN A 170 14.23 -3.87 8.10
N THR A 171 14.01 -3.93 6.78
CA THR A 171 14.37 -2.82 5.87
C THR A 171 13.58 -1.56 6.19
N LEU A 172 12.25 -1.69 6.37
CA LEU A 172 11.38 -0.58 6.76
C LEU A 172 11.74 -0.02 8.14
N TYR A 173 12.07 -0.89 9.09
CA TYR A 173 12.49 -0.50 10.43
C TYR A 173 13.75 0.37 10.41
N ASN A 174 14.78 -0.03 9.65
CA ASN A 174 16.00 0.75 9.50
C ASN A 174 15.74 2.12 8.86
N ALA A 175 14.86 2.18 7.85
CA ALA A 175 14.46 3.44 7.23
C ALA A 175 13.78 4.39 8.23
N ILE A 176 12.92 3.87 9.10
CA ILE A 176 12.22 4.64 10.14
C ILE A 176 13.20 5.16 11.20
N ILE A 177 14.15 4.32 11.65
CA ILE A 177 15.19 4.75 12.60
C ILE A 177 16.01 5.89 12.01
N ASN A 178 16.45 5.76 10.77
CA ASN A 178 17.26 6.77 10.12
C ASN A 178 16.49 8.09 9.98
N LEU A 179 15.23 8.04 9.56
CA LEU A 179 14.37 9.22 9.47
C LEU A 179 14.19 9.91 10.83
N ASN A 180 14.00 9.16 11.91
CA ASN A 180 13.91 9.72 13.26
C ASN A 180 15.21 10.42 13.67
N ARG A 181 16.37 9.83 13.36
CA ARG A 181 17.68 10.45 13.62
C ARG A 181 17.83 11.75 12.83
N GLU A 182 17.46 11.76 11.56
CA GLU A 182 17.50 12.96 10.71
C GLU A 182 16.53 14.05 11.17
N LEU A 183 15.33 13.69 11.61
CA LEU A 183 14.35 14.61 12.20
C LEU A 183 14.93 15.30 13.44
N LYS A 184 15.51 14.52 14.37
CA LYS A 184 16.15 15.04 15.58
C LYS A 184 17.33 15.95 15.25
N LEU A 185 18.18 15.55 14.30
CA LEU A 185 19.32 16.35 13.85
C LEU A 185 18.86 17.67 13.23
N THR A 186 17.84 17.65 12.37
CA THR A 186 17.29 18.87 11.74
C THR A 186 16.68 19.79 12.78
N SER A 187 15.91 19.26 13.72
CA SER A 187 15.36 20.03 14.84
C SER A 187 16.46 20.67 15.70
N PHE A 188 17.51 19.91 16.05
CA PHE A 188 18.64 20.41 16.82
C PHE A 188 19.39 21.52 16.07
N LYS A 189 19.66 21.33 14.77
CA LYS A 189 20.29 22.36 13.94
C LYS A 189 19.45 23.64 13.90
N GLN A 190 18.14 23.53 13.72
CA GLN A 190 17.24 24.69 13.72
C GLN A 190 17.23 25.42 15.07
N GLN A 191 17.17 24.69 16.18
CA GLN A 191 17.29 25.27 17.51
C GLN A 191 18.61 26.01 17.69
N ALA A 192 19.73 25.36 17.37
CA ALA A 192 21.06 25.98 17.44
C ALA A 192 21.17 27.23 16.56
N TYR A 193 20.67 27.21 15.32
CA TYR A 193 20.64 28.39 14.46
C TYR A 193 19.72 29.50 15.00
N SER A 194 18.58 29.15 15.59
CA SER A 194 17.67 30.12 16.21
C SER A 194 18.27 30.75 17.47
N GLU A 195 19.01 29.97 18.27
CA GLU A 195 19.74 30.45 19.43
C GLU A 195 20.90 31.33 19.00
N ILE A 196 21.71 30.92 18.03
CA ILE A 196 22.80 31.72 17.47
C ILE A 196 22.26 33.01 16.87
N ALA A 197 21.15 32.96 16.12
CA ALA A 197 20.46 34.16 15.63
C ALA A 197 19.99 35.03 16.81
N GLY A 198 19.39 34.43 17.84
CA GLY A 198 19.00 35.13 19.07
C GLY A 198 20.18 35.78 19.80
N TYR A 199 21.33 35.12 19.85
CA TYR A 199 22.58 35.62 20.42
C TYR A 199 23.18 36.72 19.57
N THR A 200 23.22 36.58 18.24
CA THR A 200 23.67 37.64 17.33
C THR A 200 22.73 38.84 17.36
N PHE A 201 21.41 38.66 17.40
CA PHE A 201 20.47 39.77 17.56
C PHE A 201 20.56 40.42 18.95
N LYS A 202 20.83 39.66 20.03
CA LYS A 202 21.07 40.20 21.38
C LYS A 202 22.43 40.89 21.51
N SER A 203 23.49 40.38 20.88
CA SER A 203 24.81 41.00 20.84
C SER A 203 24.80 42.25 19.96
N ILE A 204 24.16 42.21 18.79
CA ILE A 204 23.91 43.38 17.92
C ILE A 204 23.03 44.41 18.65
N LYS A 205 22.03 44.02 19.45
CA LYS A 205 21.28 44.98 20.28
C LYS A 205 22.12 45.58 21.42
N ARG A 206 23.09 44.84 21.97
CA ARG A 206 24.03 45.34 22.99
C ARG A 206 25.10 46.25 22.39
N GLU A 207 25.61 45.93 21.20
CA GLU A 207 26.58 46.75 20.45
C GLU A 207 25.90 47.98 19.85
N ARG A 208 24.68 47.86 19.29
CA ARG A 208 23.89 49.03 18.86
C ARG A 208 23.50 49.95 20.02
N ARG A 209 23.33 49.46 21.25
CA ARG A 209 23.17 50.36 22.41
C ARG A 209 24.45 51.16 22.73
N LYS A 210 25.61 50.72 22.28
CA LYS A 210 26.88 51.47 22.38
C LYS A 210 27.16 52.34 21.15
N GLU A 211 26.69 51.94 19.97
CA GLU A 211 26.91 52.68 18.70
C GLU A 211 25.79 53.68 18.33
N ILE A 212 24.61 53.63 18.95
CA ILE A 212 23.56 54.69 18.81
C ILE A 212 23.95 55.94 19.64
N ILE A 213 25.22 56.36 19.57
CA ILE A 213 25.67 57.73 19.81
C ILE A 213 26.18 58.35 18.52
N GLU A 214 26.59 57.58 17.51
CA GLU A 214 27.07 58.14 16.26
C GLU A 214 26.58 57.35 15.05
N HIS A 215 25.66 57.97 14.32
CA HIS A 215 25.51 57.80 12.86
C HIS A 215 24.88 56.48 12.37
N VAL A 216 23.54 56.51 12.27
CA VAL A 216 22.81 55.64 11.33
C VAL A 216 22.61 56.39 10.02
N PRO A 217 22.99 55.80 8.87
CA PRO A 217 22.12 55.81 7.70
C PRO A 217 21.64 54.39 7.37
N ARG A 218 20.31 54.25 7.40
CA ARG A 218 19.55 53.04 7.02
C ARG A 218 19.76 52.72 5.53
N LYS A 219 20.38 51.59 5.23
CA LYS A 219 20.03 50.68 4.11
C LYS A 219 21.09 49.59 4.02
N LEU A 220 20.70 48.33 4.26
CA LEU A 220 21.35 47.04 3.93
C LEU A 220 20.56 45.99 4.74
N LYS A 221 20.11 44.84 4.26
CA LYS A 221 20.04 44.22 2.94
C LYS A 221 19.07 43.04 3.12
N THR A 222 18.12 42.88 2.20
CA THR A 222 17.41 41.63 1.97
C THR A 222 18.44 40.52 1.79
N VAL A 223 18.45 39.51 2.65
CA VAL A 223 19.26 38.30 2.45
C VAL A 223 18.60 37.55 1.30
N GLU A 224 19.30 37.53 0.17
CA GLU A 224 18.89 36.85 -1.05
C GLU A 224 18.65 35.37 -0.76
N THR A 225 17.45 34.92 -1.09
CA THR A 225 17.08 33.51 -1.25
C THR A 225 18.12 32.80 -2.11
N ILE A 226 18.82 31.82 -1.52
CA ILE A 226 19.71 30.89 -2.23
C ILE A 226 18.89 30.22 -3.34
N LYS A 227 19.15 30.58 -4.60
CA LYS A 227 18.55 29.93 -5.78
C LYS A 227 19.14 28.53 -5.93
N PHE A 228 18.57 27.54 -5.24
CA PHE A 228 18.93 26.14 -5.45
C PHE A 228 18.48 25.69 -6.85
N HIS A 229 19.43 25.28 -7.69
CA HIS A 229 19.18 24.81 -9.04
C HIS A 229 18.42 23.47 -9.05
N LYS A 230 17.20 23.47 -9.62
CA LYS A 230 16.32 22.28 -9.77
C LYS A 230 16.87 21.14 -10.66
N LYS A 231 17.89 21.41 -11.48
CA LYS A 231 18.38 20.47 -12.51
C LYS A 231 19.12 19.23 -11.96
N PRO A 232 20.09 19.33 -11.02
CA PRO A 232 20.80 18.15 -10.51
C PRO A 232 19.92 17.16 -9.72
N PHE A 233 18.90 17.63 -9.01
CA PHE A 233 17.99 16.75 -8.24
C PHE A 233 16.97 16.01 -9.10
N LYS A 234 16.65 16.53 -10.29
CA LYS A 234 15.86 15.79 -11.29
C LYS A 234 16.60 14.53 -11.75
N LYS A 235 17.92 14.64 -11.96
CA LYS A 235 18.78 13.51 -12.34
C LYS A 235 18.92 12.49 -11.20
N LEU A 236 19.01 12.94 -9.94
CA LEU A 236 18.98 12.06 -8.77
C LEU A 236 17.66 11.26 -8.70
N HIS A 237 16.53 11.92 -8.98
CA HIS A 237 15.22 11.29 -8.99
C HIS A 237 15.05 10.28 -10.14
N GLU A 238 15.61 10.56 -11.32
CA GLU A 238 15.65 9.62 -12.45
C GLU A 238 16.50 8.37 -12.11
N LEU A 239 17.67 8.55 -11.47
CA LEU A 239 18.55 7.43 -11.07
C LEU A 239 17.92 6.51 -10.00
N ILE A 240 17.15 7.08 -9.06
CA ILE A 240 16.40 6.30 -8.06
C ILE A 240 15.27 5.51 -8.72
N LYS A 241 14.55 6.11 -9.68
CA LYS A 241 13.52 5.39 -10.46
C LYS A 241 14.09 4.27 -11.32
N GLU A 242 15.30 4.43 -11.84
CA GLU A 242 16.02 3.42 -12.63
C GLU A 242 16.77 2.38 -11.78
N ASN A 243 16.62 2.39 -10.45
CA ASN A 243 17.27 1.45 -9.51
C ASN A 243 18.81 1.50 -9.50
N LYS A 244 19.42 2.63 -9.88
CA LYS A 244 20.88 2.84 -9.88
C LYS A 244 21.35 3.46 -8.56
N ALA A 245 21.30 2.66 -7.50
CA ALA A 245 21.54 3.12 -6.13
C ALA A 245 22.93 3.73 -5.91
N ASP A 246 23.99 3.13 -6.46
CA ASP A 246 25.37 3.57 -6.25
C ASP A 246 25.69 4.89 -6.97
N GLU A 247 25.12 5.10 -8.16
CA GLU A 247 25.25 6.34 -8.92
C GLU A 247 24.45 7.48 -8.28
N ALA A 248 23.26 7.18 -7.75
CA ALA A 248 22.46 8.14 -6.99
C ALA A 248 23.20 8.56 -5.70
N LEU A 249 23.78 7.61 -4.98
CA LEU A 249 24.56 7.88 -3.77
C LEU A 249 25.79 8.75 -4.06
N ASN A 250 26.52 8.47 -5.15
CA ASN A 250 27.67 9.26 -5.56
C ASN A 250 27.28 10.68 -6.01
N LEU A 251 26.17 10.84 -6.74
CA LEU A 251 25.66 12.16 -7.12
C LEU A 251 25.21 12.96 -5.90
N TYR A 252 24.54 12.31 -4.95
CA TYR A 252 24.12 12.92 -3.68
C TYR A 252 25.32 13.43 -2.87
N ASN A 253 26.36 12.60 -2.72
CA ASN A 253 27.59 12.98 -2.03
C ASN A 253 28.27 14.17 -2.73
N LYS A 254 28.37 14.18 -4.07
CA LYS A 254 28.91 15.33 -4.81
C LYS A 254 28.13 16.62 -4.56
N LEU A 255 26.81 16.57 -4.50
CA LEU A 255 25.96 17.76 -4.26
C LEU A 255 26.10 18.30 -2.83
N LEU A 256 26.36 17.42 -1.86
CA LEU A 256 26.64 17.79 -0.47
C LEU A 256 27.96 18.54 -0.31
N TYR A 257 29.01 18.12 -1.01
CA TYR A 257 30.37 18.68 -0.86
C TYR A 257 30.70 19.84 -1.82
N GLN A 258 29.83 20.16 -2.78
CA GLN A 258 30.01 21.34 -3.65
C GLN A 258 29.44 22.64 -3.05
N ASN A 259 28.80 22.60 -1.87
CA ASN A 259 28.20 23.75 -1.20
C ASN A 259 28.82 24.06 0.19
N ILE A 260 30.01 23.51 0.47
CA ILE A 260 30.89 23.87 1.59
C ILE A 260 32.12 24.53 0.98
#